data_AF-A0A9D1Q010-F1
#
_entry.id   AF-A0A9D1Q010-F1
#
_cell.length_a   1.000
_cell.length_b   1.000
_cell.length_c   1.000
_cell.angle_alpha   90.00
_cell.angle_beta   90.00
_cell.angle_gamma   90.00
#
_symmetry.space_group_name_H-M   'P 1'
#
loop_
_entity.id
_entity.type
_entity.pdbx_description
1 polymer ?
#
loop_
_entity_poly.entity_id
_entity_poly.type
_entity_poly.pdbx_seq_one_letter_code
_entity_poly.pdbx_strand_id
1 'polypeptide(L)'
;MGIKTIPYSSLAAQTYAELISKPGTEKGFTIAGKCDNGKVTYTVYYNDVDMTRQACRFTLAHEIKHIANNDFLKKELTEADEQLAEYFAKCLLAPQAIIIAERLSPPDDYVSHFDISVTAASIWFGAVEKRKYRFGELHLFDPEKEYLEEIGYGW
;
A
#
# COMPACT_ATOMS: atom_id res chain seq x y z
N MET A 1 11.56 11.43 -0.03
CA MET A 1 11.78 10.63 1.21
C MET A 1 12.99 9.72 1.00
N GLY A 2 13.95 9.71 1.93
CA GLY A 2 15.07 8.76 1.87
C GLY A 2 14.65 7.42 2.43
N ILE A 3 13.96 6.61 1.62
CA ILE A 3 13.57 5.23 1.96
C ILE A 3 14.54 4.28 1.28
N LYS A 4 15.16 3.42 2.08
CA LYS A 4 15.87 2.23 1.62
C LYS A 4 14.96 1.03 1.81
N THR A 5 14.92 0.12 0.84
CA THR A 5 14.23 -1.16 0.98
C THR A 5 15.24 -2.30 1.12
N ILE A 6 14.92 -3.30 1.95
CA ILE A 6 15.76 -4.48 2.16
C ILE A 6 14.86 -5.73 2.06
N PRO A 7 15.01 -6.57 1.01
CA PRO A 7 14.29 -7.83 0.92
C PRO A 7 14.83 -8.85 1.94
N TYR A 8 13.96 -9.72 2.45
CA TYR A 8 14.33 -10.80 3.36
C TYR A 8 15.28 -11.82 2.73
N SER A 9 15.18 -12.04 1.42
CA SER A 9 16.12 -12.88 0.66
C SER A 9 17.57 -12.40 0.71
N SER A 10 17.82 -11.13 1.06
CA SER A 10 19.17 -10.58 1.23
C SER A 10 19.75 -10.75 2.64
N LEU A 11 18.96 -11.27 3.58
CA LEU A 11 19.36 -11.44 4.97
C LEU A 11 20.03 -12.80 5.20
N ALA A 12 20.80 -12.90 6.29
CA ALA A 12 21.29 -14.19 6.75
C ALA A 12 20.11 -15.09 7.18
N ALA A 13 20.21 -16.40 6.92
CA ALA A 13 19.12 -17.35 7.18
C ALA A 13 18.64 -17.34 8.66
N GLN A 14 19.57 -17.13 9.61
CA GLN A 14 19.20 -16.99 11.02
C GLN A 14 18.36 -15.73 11.27
N THR A 15 18.76 -14.57 10.73
CA THR A 15 18.01 -13.32 10.84
C THR A 15 16.64 -13.44 10.18
N TYR A 16 16.54 -14.10 9.03
CA TYR A 16 15.26 -14.41 8.39
C TYR A 16 14.34 -15.21 9.32
N ALA A 17 14.83 -16.32 9.87
CA ALA A 17 14.05 -17.18 10.76
C ALA A 17 13.54 -16.43 12.01
N GLU A 18 14.40 -15.58 12.59
CA GLU A 18 14.02 -14.72 13.73
C GLU A 18 12.88 -13.75 13.36
N LEU A 19 12.96 -13.08 12.20
CA LEU A 19 11.93 -12.14 11.73
C LEU A 19 10.58 -12.82 11.43
N ILE A 20 10.59 -14.01 10.84
CA ILE A 20 9.35 -14.76 10.57
C ILE A 20 8.70 -15.26 11.86
N SER A 21 9.49 -15.53 12.91
CA SER A 21 8.96 -15.98 14.20
C SER A 21 8.42 -14.86 15.10
N LYS A 22 8.73 -13.60 14.77
CA LYS A 22 8.41 -12.44 15.60
C LYS A 22 7.13 -11.76 15.11
N PRO A 23 6.12 -11.58 15.98
CA PRO A 23 4.90 -10.85 15.67
C PRO A 23 5.15 -9.44 15.12
N GLY A 24 4.51 -9.13 14.00
CA GLY A 24 4.58 -7.83 13.34
C GLY A 24 5.79 -7.66 12.41
N THR A 25 6.60 -8.69 12.22
CA THR A 25 7.72 -8.67 11.25
C THR A 25 7.61 -9.76 10.19
N GLU A 26 6.53 -10.52 10.13
CA GLU A 26 6.41 -11.66 9.20
C GLU A 26 6.26 -11.22 7.75
N LYS A 27 5.60 -10.07 7.52
CA LYS A 27 5.33 -9.52 6.18
C LYS A 27 6.35 -8.45 5.78
N GLY A 28 6.68 -7.59 6.72
CA GLY A 28 7.56 -6.44 6.55
C GLY A 28 7.37 -5.45 7.67
N PHE A 29 8.31 -4.52 7.81
CA PHE A 29 8.29 -3.50 8.85
C PHE A 29 9.28 -2.37 8.51
N THR A 30 9.09 -1.22 9.14
CA THR A 30 9.98 -0.06 8.99
C THR A 30 10.84 0.17 10.23
N ILE A 31 12.13 0.46 10.01
CA ILE A 31 13.01 1.05 11.01
C ILE A 31 13.33 2.49 10.62
N ALA A 32 13.13 3.41 11.57
CA ALA A 32 13.62 4.79 11.46
C ALA A 32 15.02 4.91 12.09
N GLY A 33 15.98 5.43 11.32
CA GLY A 33 17.34 5.74 11.77
C GLY A 33 17.58 7.26 11.81
N LYS A 34 18.59 7.68 12.58
CA LYS A 34 19.10 9.06 12.56
C LYS A 34 20.43 9.10 11.82
N CYS A 35 20.57 10.04 10.90
CA CYS A 35 21.87 10.40 10.33
C CYS A 35 22.56 11.47 11.18
N ASP A 36 23.89 11.55 11.06
CA ASP A 36 24.75 12.50 11.79
C ASP A 36 24.35 13.98 11.55
N ASN A 37 23.68 14.28 10.43
CA ASN A 37 23.18 15.60 10.09
C ASN A 37 21.75 15.90 10.60
N GLY A 38 21.19 15.04 11.46
CA GLY A 38 19.84 15.20 12.01
C GLY A 38 18.71 14.78 11.06
N LYS A 39 19.02 14.28 9.85
CA LYS A 39 18.01 13.76 8.92
C LYS A 39 17.57 12.35 9.34
N VAL A 40 16.25 12.12 9.33
CA VAL A 40 15.68 10.78 9.54
C VAL A 40 15.81 9.97 8.24
N THR A 41 16.28 8.73 8.35
CA THR A 41 16.28 7.74 7.26
C THR A 41 15.34 6.61 7.61
N TYR A 42 14.72 6.03 6.58
CA TYR A 42 13.80 4.92 6.75
C TYR A 42 14.35 3.71 6.02
N THR A 43 14.37 2.58 6.71
CA THR A 43 14.66 1.29 6.09
C THR A 43 13.44 0.40 6.22
N VAL A 44 12.83 0.06 5.10
CA VAL A 44 11.69 -0.85 5.04
C VAL A 44 12.21 -2.24 4.70
N TYR A 45 11.99 -3.18 5.60
CA TYR A 45 12.25 -4.58 5.32
C TYR A 45 10.96 -5.25 4.88
N TYR A 46 11.04 -6.19 3.94
CA TYR A 46 9.85 -6.89 3.43
C TYR A 46 10.18 -8.33 3.06
N ASN A 47 9.21 -9.21 3.30
CA ASN A 47 9.34 -10.62 3.01
C ASN A 47 9.06 -10.87 1.52
N ASP A 48 10.10 -11.14 0.75
CA ASP A 48 10.04 -11.53 -0.66
C ASP A 48 10.29 -13.03 -0.88
N VAL A 49 10.42 -13.80 0.22
CA VAL A 49 10.70 -15.24 0.19
C VAL A 49 9.40 -16.04 0.23
N ASP A 50 8.53 -15.74 1.19
CA ASP A 50 7.28 -16.48 1.42
C ASP A 50 6.03 -15.75 0.92
N MET A 51 6.19 -14.56 0.30
CA MET A 51 5.08 -13.75 -0.18
C MET A 51 5.10 -13.58 -1.70
N THR A 52 3.91 -13.42 -2.28
CA THR A 52 3.79 -13.08 -3.69
C THR A 52 4.25 -11.64 -3.94
N ARG A 53 4.65 -11.35 -5.18
CA ARG A 53 5.04 -9.99 -5.57
C ARG A 53 3.95 -8.95 -5.29
N GLN A 54 2.67 -9.29 -5.49
CA GLN A 54 1.55 -8.39 -5.17
C GLN A 54 1.46 -8.11 -3.67
N ALA A 55 1.71 -9.12 -2.83
CA ALA A 55 1.70 -8.95 -1.39
C ALA A 55 2.89 -8.12 -0.91
N CYS A 56 4.08 -8.28 -1.49
CA CYS A 56 5.23 -7.40 -1.23
C CYS A 56 4.93 -5.95 -1.60
N ARG A 57 4.32 -5.69 -2.77
CA ARG A 57 3.88 -4.35 -3.20
C ARG A 57 2.91 -3.72 -2.20
N PHE A 58 1.93 -4.51 -1.74
CA PHE A 58 0.99 -4.08 -0.71
C PHE A 58 1.68 -3.72 0.61
N THR A 59 2.58 -4.58 1.10
CA THR A 59 3.36 -4.31 2.31
C THR A 59 4.20 -3.04 2.18
N LEU A 60 4.89 -2.84 1.06
CA LEU A 60 5.66 -1.62 0.84
C LEU A 60 4.76 -0.36 0.84
N ALA A 61 3.60 -0.41 0.20
CA ALA A 61 2.63 0.69 0.21
C ALA A 61 2.07 0.96 1.62
N HIS A 62 1.82 -0.09 2.39
CA HIS A 62 1.38 -0.02 3.78
C HIS A 62 2.45 0.65 4.67
N GLU A 63 3.70 0.23 4.57
CA GLU A 63 4.82 0.85 5.30
C GLU A 63 5.06 2.31 4.90
N ILE A 64 4.87 2.66 3.62
CA ILE A 64 4.94 4.06 3.15
C ILE A 64 3.91 4.93 3.89
N LYS A 65 2.71 4.43 4.20
CA LYS A 65 1.74 5.17 5.02
C LYS A 65 2.31 5.47 6.39
N HIS A 66 2.86 4.45 7.07
CA HIS A 66 3.41 4.63 8.42
C HIS A 66 4.52 5.67 8.44
N ILE A 67 5.37 5.69 7.41
CA ILE A 67 6.41 6.71 7.25
C ILE A 67 5.78 8.09 7.03
N ALA A 68 4.84 8.21 6.08
CA ALA A 68 4.21 9.48 5.73
C ALA A 68 3.46 10.12 6.92
N ASN A 69 2.87 9.27 7.78
CA ASN A 69 2.12 9.71 8.95
C ASN A 69 2.94 9.83 10.24
N ASN A 70 4.26 9.57 10.17
CA ASN A 70 5.16 9.50 11.32
C ASN A 70 4.69 8.52 12.42
N ASP A 71 4.07 7.41 12.03
CA ASP A 71 3.52 6.43 12.95
C ASP A 71 4.63 5.74 13.79
N PHE A 72 5.86 5.68 13.29
CA PHE A 72 7.03 5.19 14.02
C PHE A 72 7.43 6.07 15.23
N LEU A 73 6.88 7.27 15.38
CA LEU A 73 7.04 8.11 16.59
C LEU A 73 6.03 7.75 17.69
N LYS A 74 5.01 6.95 17.37
CA LYS A 74 4.05 6.47 18.35
C LYS A 74 4.69 5.42 19.23
N LYS A 75 4.26 5.36 20.49
CA LYS A 75 4.72 4.31 21.42
C LYS A 75 4.24 2.94 20.97
N GLU A 76 3.00 2.87 20.48
CA GLU A 76 2.34 1.67 20.01
C GLU A 76 1.43 2.03 18.84
N LEU A 77 1.32 1.12 17.87
CA LEU A 77 0.35 1.22 16.78
C LEU A 77 -0.98 0.61 17.24
N THR A 78 -2.06 1.32 16.96
CA THR A 78 -3.41 0.82 17.22
C THR A 78 -3.93 0.05 16.02
N GLU A 79 -4.94 -0.81 16.24
CA GLU A 79 -5.67 -1.46 15.16
C GLU A 79 -6.21 -0.45 14.11
N ALA A 80 -6.62 0.74 14.54
CA ALA A 80 -7.06 1.79 13.63
C ALA A 80 -5.91 2.32 12.75
N ASP A 81 -4.68 2.36 13.27
CA ASP A 81 -3.51 2.79 12.50
C ASP A 81 -3.18 1.81 11.37
N GLU A 82 -3.29 0.51 11.66
CA GLU A 82 -3.13 -0.59 10.71
C GLU A 82 -4.21 -0.55 9.63
N GLN A 83 -5.48 -0.40 10.02
CA GLN A 83 -6.59 -0.30 9.07
C GLN A 83 -6.47 0.93 8.15
N LEU A 84 -6.00 2.06 8.67
CA LEU A 84 -5.71 3.24 7.86
C LEU A 84 -4.53 3.01 6.90
N ALA A 85 -3.51 2.26 7.32
CA ALA A 85 -2.38 1.88 6.47
C ALA A 85 -2.83 0.94 5.33
N GLU A 86 -3.68 -0.04 5.63
CA GLU A 86 -4.30 -0.88 4.60
C GLU A 86 -5.16 -0.09 3.62
N TYR A 87 -5.98 0.85 4.12
CA TYR A 87 -6.81 1.69 3.27
C TYR A 87 -5.94 2.56 2.35
N PHE A 88 -4.89 3.19 2.91
CA PHE A 88 -3.93 3.95 2.13
C PHE A 88 -3.28 3.10 1.04
N ALA A 89 -2.82 1.89 1.38
CA ALA A 89 -2.18 0.98 0.42
C ALA A 89 -3.13 0.63 -0.74
N LYS A 90 -4.42 0.39 -0.46
CA LYS A 90 -5.44 0.15 -1.50
C LYS A 90 -5.62 1.37 -2.40
N CYS A 91 -5.77 2.56 -1.82
CA CYS A 91 -5.88 3.81 -2.57
C CYS A 91 -4.66 4.09 -3.43
N LEU A 92 -3.45 3.82 -2.93
CA LEU A 92 -2.20 4.06 -3.63
C LEU A 92 -1.99 3.07 -4.79
N LEU A 93 -2.28 1.79 -4.57
CA LEU A 93 -2.04 0.75 -5.57
C LEU A 93 -3.14 0.67 -6.63
N ALA A 94 -4.39 0.93 -6.25
CA ALA A 94 -5.54 0.87 -7.15
C ALA A 94 -6.47 2.08 -6.91
N PRO A 95 -6.14 3.27 -7.41
CA PRO A 95 -6.95 4.47 -7.18
C PRO A 95 -8.38 4.33 -7.73
N GLN A 96 -9.40 4.63 -6.91
CA GLN A 96 -10.80 4.51 -7.34
C GLN A 96 -11.15 5.43 -8.52
N ALA A 97 -10.51 6.60 -8.61
CA ALA A 97 -10.69 7.52 -9.74
C ALA A 97 -10.33 6.85 -11.07
N ILE A 98 -9.19 6.15 -11.13
CA ILE A 98 -8.75 5.43 -12.33
C ILE A 98 -9.70 4.26 -12.62
N ILE A 99 -10.07 3.49 -11.61
CA ILE A 99 -11.03 2.37 -11.74
C ILE A 99 -12.35 2.84 -12.37
N ILE A 100 -12.88 3.98 -11.91
CA ILE A 100 -14.14 4.53 -12.40
C ILE A 100 -13.98 5.11 -13.80
N ALA A 101 -12.91 5.88 -14.04
CA ALA A 101 -12.65 6.51 -15.34
C ALA A 101 -12.49 5.46 -16.46
N GLU A 102 -11.78 4.38 -16.19
CA GLU A 102 -11.60 3.27 -17.14
C GLU A 102 -12.73 2.23 -17.13
N ARG A 103 -13.69 2.38 -16.22
CA ARG A 103 -14.84 1.46 -16.09
C ARG A 103 -14.44 0.01 -15.84
N LEU A 104 -13.37 -0.20 -15.07
CA LEU A 104 -12.86 -1.54 -14.76
C LEU A 104 -13.92 -2.33 -13.98
N SER A 105 -14.21 -3.54 -14.43
CA SER A 105 -15.14 -4.50 -13.82
C SER A 105 -15.15 -5.76 -14.69
N PRO A 106 -14.89 -6.97 -14.14
CA PRO A 106 -15.00 -7.39 -12.72
C PRO A 106 -13.67 -7.27 -11.93
N PRO A 107 -13.55 -7.77 -10.66
CA PRO A 107 -12.30 -7.69 -9.89
C PRO A 107 -11.03 -8.19 -10.60
N ASP A 108 -11.16 -9.11 -11.57
CA ASP A 108 -10.02 -9.60 -12.37
C ASP A 108 -9.38 -8.49 -13.22
N ASP A 109 -10.15 -7.47 -13.63
CA ASP A 109 -9.61 -6.28 -14.28
C ASP A 109 -8.70 -5.51 -13.32
N TYR A 110 -9.02 -5.49 -12.02
CA TYR A 110 -8.22 -4.76 -11.04
C TYR A 110 -6.89 -5.49 -10.79
N VAL A 111 -6.95 -6.82 -10.76
CA VAL A 111 -5.76 -7.68 -10.63
C VAL A 111 -4.82 -7.47 -11.82
N SER A 112 -5.35 -7.52 -13.04
CA SER A 112 -4.54 -7.38 -14.26
C SER A 112 -4.03 -5.96 -14.46
N HIS A 113 -4.84 -4.94 -14.14
CA HIS A 113 -4.49 -3.54 -14.34
C HIS A 113 -3.53 -2.99 -13.27
N PHE A 114 -3.80 -3.24 -11.99
CA PHE A 114 -3.01 -2.68 -10.87
C PHE A 114 -2.00 -3.64 -10.27
N ASP A 115 -2.06 -4.92 -10.66
CA ASP A 115 -1.15 -5.96 -10.19
C ASP A 115 -1.19 -6.06 -8.64
N ILE A 116 -2.42 -6.26 -8.17
CA ILE A 116 -2.81 -6.50 -6.77
C ILE A 116 -3.36 -7.94 -6.61
N SER A 117 -3.46 -8.44 -5.39
CA SER A 117 -4.00 -9.79 -5.16
C SER A 117 -5.51 -9.86 -5.45
N VAL A 118 -6.01 -11.04 -5.82
CA VAL A 118 -7.44 -11.30 -6.02
C VAL A 118 -8.28 -10.91 -4.80
N THR A 119 -7.77 -11.18 -3.59
CA THR A 119 -8.41 -10.79 -2.34
C THR A 119 -8.50 -9.28 -2.20
N ALA A 120 -7.41 -8.55 -2.46
CA ALA A 120 -7.41 -7.09 -2.41
C ALA A 120 -8.38 -6.49 -3.45
N ALA A 121 -8.36 -7.03 -4.68
CA ALA A 121 -9.27 -6.62 -5.76
C ALA A 121 -10.74 -6.82 -5.38
N SER A 122 -11.10 -7.96 -4.81
CA SER A 122 -12.48 -8.26 -4.40
C SER A 122 -12.99 -7.34 -3.29
N ILE A 123 -12.16 -7.06 -2.29
CA ILE A 123 -12.48 -6.10 -1.22
C ILE A 123 -12.66 -4.70 -1.82
N TRP A 124 -11.75 -4.31 -2.72
CA TRP A 124 -11.75 -2.96 -3.29
C TRP A 124 -12.89 -2.74 -4.28
N PHE A 125 -13.25 -3.75 -5.06
CA PHE A 125 -14.44 -3.77 -5.90
C PHE A 125 -15.70 -3.44 -5.10
N GLY A 126 -15.90 -4.10 -3.95
CA GLY A 126 -17.03 -3.80 -3.07
C GLY A 126 -17.06 -2.36 -2.55
N ALA A 127 -15.90 -1.71 -2.36
CA ALA A 127 -15.81 -0.30 -1.98
C ALA A 127 -16.19 0.63 -3.14
N VAL A 128 -15.70 0.33 -4.35
CA VAL A 128 -16.01 1.08 -5.58
C VAL A 128 -17.50 0.98 -5.92
N GLU A 129 -18.10 -0.21 -5.84
CA GLU A 129 -19.54 -0.39 -6.13
C GLU A 129 -20.42 0.39 -5.16
N LYS A 130 -20.07 0.44 -3.88
CA LYS A 130 -20.77 1.30 -2.89
C LYS A 130 -20.66 2.78 -3.24
N ARG A 131 -19.51 3.22 -3.75
CA ARG A 131 -19.31 4.60 -4.19
C ARG A 131 -20.15 4.91 -5.42
N LYS A 132 -20.14 4.05 -6.45
CA LYS A 132 -20.97 4.17 -7.65
C LYS A 132 -22.45 4.24 -7.30
N TYR A 133 -22.92 3.35 -6.42
CA TYR A 133 -24.30 3.37 -5.93
C TYR A 133 -24.68 4.71 -5.28
N ARG A 134 -23.77 5.33 -4.53
CA ARG A 134 -24.03 6.57 -3.80
C ARG A 134 -23.99 7.83 -4.67
N PHE A 135 -23.06 7.90 -5.61
CA PHE A 135 -22.77 9.15 -6.34
C PHE A 135 -23.03 9.07 -7.85
N GLY A 136 -23.22 7.86 -8.40
CA GLY A 136 -23.38 7.59 -9.82
C GLY A 136 -22.22 6.77 -10.40
N GLU A 137 -22.52 5.97 -11.42
CA GLU A 137 -21.59 5.00 -12.05
C GLU A 137 -20.25 5.60 -12.51
N LEU A 138 -20.28 6.83 -13.03
CA LEU A 138 -19.11 7.52 -13.60
C LEU A 138 -18.73 8.77 -12.78
N HIS A 139 -19.20 8.86 -11.53
CA HIS A 139 -18.98 10.06 -10.73
C HIS A 139 -17.53 10.19 -10.26
N LEU A 140 -16.86 11.26 -10.72
CA LEU A 140 -15.56 11.72 -10.28
C LEU A 140 -15.69 13.06 -9.53
N PHE A 141 -15.00 13.19 -8.41
CA PHE A 141 -14.89 14.45 -7.68
C PHE A 141 -13.93 15.39 -8.41
N ASP A 142 -14.05 16.70 -8.19
CA ASP A 142 -13.25 17.70 -8.92
C ASP A 142 -11.73 17.50 -8.77
N PRO A 143 -11.17 17.22 -7.57
CA PRO A 143 -9.75 16.91 -7.44
C PRO A 143 -9.33 15.62 -8.17
N GLU A 144 -10.24 14.67 -8.37
CA GLU A 144 -9.93 13.44 -9.11
C GLU A 144 -9.90 13.67 -10.61
N LYS A 145 -10.76 14.55 -11.13
CA LYS A 145 -10.72 14.98 -12.53
C LYS A 145 -9.42 15.71 -12.86
N GLU A 146 -9.04 16.67 -12.01
CA GLU A 146 -7.75 17.38 -12.12
C GLU A 146 -6.57 16.41 -12.08
N TYR A 147 -6.57 15.49 -11.11
CA TYR A 147 -5.56 14.45 -11.00
C TYR A 147 -5.46 13.59 -12.27
N LEU A 148 -6.59 13.12 -12.80
CA LEU A 148 -6.66 12.30 -14.01
C LEU A 148 -6.11 13.06 -15.23
N GLU A 149 -6.46 14.33 -15.39
CA GLU A 149 -5.92 15.19 -16.45
C GLU A 149 -4.39 15.32 -16.35
N GLU A 150 -3.84 15.54 -15.14
CA GLU A 150 -2.40 15.63 -14.92
C GLU A 150 -1.64 14.35 -15.28
N ILE A 151 -2.24 13.18 -15.02
CA ILE A 151 -1.63 11.89 -15.35
C ILE A 151 -1.97 11.39 -16.77
N GLY A 152 -2.62 12.24 -17.59
CA GLY A 152 -2.87 11.98 -19.01
C GLY A 152 -4.12 11.15 -19.32
N TYR A 153 -5.05 11.05 -18.38
CA TYR A 153 -6.35 10.42 -18.58
C TYR A 153 -7.37 11.46 -19.09
N GLY A 154 -7.91 11.24 -20.28
CA GLY A 154 -9.08 11.96 -20.79
C GLY A 154 -10.36 11.30 -20.28
N TRP A 155 -11.32 12.10 -19.81
CA TRP A 155 -12.60 11.63 -19.27
C TRP A 155 -13.78 12.33 -19.96
#